data_AF-A0A376TU79-F1
#
_entry.id   AF-A0A376TU79-F1
#
_cell.length_a   1.000
_cell.length_b   1.000
_cell.length_c   1.000
_cell.angle_alpha   90.00
_cell.angle_beta   90.00
_cell.angle_gamma   90.00
#
_symmetry.space_group_name_H-M   'P 1'
#
loop_
_entity.id
_entity.type
_entity.pdbx_description
1 polymer ?
#
loop_
_entity_poly.entity_id
_entity_poly.type
_entity_poly.pdbx_seq_one_letter_code
_entity_poly.pdbx_strand_id
1 'polypeptide(L)'
;MRVCRWQRDAEITMEANPGTVEADRFVDYQRAGVNRISIGVQSFSEEKLKRLGRIHGPQEAKRAAKLASGLGLRSFNLDLMHGLPDQSLEEALGDLRQAIELNPPHLSWYQLTIEPNTLFGSRPPVLPDDDALWDIFEQGHQLLTAAGYQQYETSAYAKPGYQCQHNLNYWRFGDYIGIGCGAHRESDLPGWAHSAYH
;
A
#
# COMPACT_ATOMS: atom_id res chain seq x y z
N MET A 1 0.76 8.80 35.41
CA MET A 1 1.24 8.43 34.06
C MET A 1 0.44 7.21 33.61
N ARG A 2 -0.49 7.35 32.66
CA ARG A 2 -1.19 6.16 32.11
C ARG A 2 -0.27 5.55 31.07
N VAL A 3 0.11 4.30 31.28
CA VAL A 3 0.94 3.52 30.35
C VAL A 3 -0.01 2.83 29.37
N CYS A 4 0.03 3.20 28.09
CA CYS A 4 -0.60 2.39 27.05
C CYS A 4 0.19 1.08 26.94
N ARG A 5 -0.45 -0.05 27.26
CA ARG A 5 0.13 -1.38 27.05
C ARG A 5 -0.29 -1.86 25.67
N TRP A 6 0.69 -2.16 24.83
CA TRP A 6 0.44 -2.83 23.55
C TRP A 6 0.01 -4.28 23.80
N GLN A 7 -0.94 -4.77 23.00
CA GLN A 7 -1.23 -6.20 22.96
C GLN A 7 0.02 -6.95 22.48
N ARG A 8 0.26 -8.17 22.99
CA ARG A 8 1.49 -8.93 22.68
C ARG A 8 1.63 -9.28 21.20
N ASP A 9 0.51 -9.34 20.51
CA ASP A 9 0.35 -9.67 19.09
C ASP A 9 -0.04 -8.46 18.24
N ALA A 10 0.18 -7.25 18.75
CA ALA A 10 -0.08 -6.01 18.03
C ALA A 10 0.63 -6.01 16.67
N GLU A 11 -0.09 -5.60 15.63
CA GLU A 11 0.50 -5.33 14.32
C GLU A 11 1.31 -4.04 14.40
N ILE A 12 2.59 -4.12 14.03
CA ILE A 12 3.51 -2.99 13.97
C ILE A 12 3.94 -2.87 12.51
N THR A 13 3.28 -1.94 11.82
CA THR A 13 3.43 -1.72 10.38
C THR A 13 4.40 -0.56 10.10
N MET A 14 5.25 -0.73 9.10
CA MET A 14 6.08 0.33 8.53
C MET A 14 5.85 0.43 7.01
N GLU A 15 5.76 1.65 6.50
CA GLU A 15 5.80 1.92 5.06
C GLU A 15 7.24 2.08 4.59
N ALA A 16 7.54 1.61 3.39
CA ALA A 16 8.88 1.68 2.82
C ALA A 16 8.85 1.93 1.32
N ASN A 17 9.83 2.70 0.85
CA ASN A 17 10.06 2.93 -0.57
C ASN A 17 11.20 2.01 -1.09
N PRO A 18 11.06 1.35 -2.25
CA PRO A 18 12.09 0.41 -2.74
C PRO A 18 13.46 1.02 -3.00
N GLY A 19 13.52 2.30 -3.38
CA GLY A 19 14.76 3.00 -3.76
C GLY A 19 15.45 3.76 -2.62
N THR A 20 15.00 3.59 -1.37
CA THR A 20 15.53 4.34 -0.22
C THR A 20 16.38 3.45 0.70
N VAL A 21 17.07 4.10 1.63
CA VAL A 21 17.82 3.46 2.73
C VAL A 21 16.91 2.58 3.61
N GLU A 22 15.58 2.73 3.52
CA GLU A 22 14.62 1.95 4.30
C GLU A 22 14.65 0.47 3.91
N ALA A 23 14.68 0.16 2.61
CA ALA A 23 14.69 -1.23 2.11
C ALA A 23 15.94 -2.00 2.55
N ASP A 24 17.09 -1.32 2.58
CA ASP A 24 18.36 -1.90 3.00
C ASP A 24 18.42 -2.13 4.53
N ARG A 25 17.47 -1.57 5.29
CA ARG A 25 17.38 -1.66 6.76
C ARG A 25 16.22 -2.52 7.26
N PHE A 26 15.52 -3.26 6.40
CA PHE A 26 14.37 -4.08 6.83
C PHE A 26 14.70 -5.04 7.97
N VAL A 27 15.90 -5.63 7.98
CA VAL A 27 16.37 -6.48 9.09
C VAL A 27 16.41 -5.72 10.42
N ASP A 28 16.92 -4.48 10.41
CA ASP A 28 17.03 -3.66 11.62
C ASP A 28 15.66 -3.20 12.11
N TYR A 29 14.75 -2.86 11.19
CA TYR A 29 13.35 -2.56 11.54
C TYR A 29 12.63 -3.78 12.13
N GLN A 30 12.83 -4.97 11.56
CA GLN A 30 12.29 -6.20 12.13
C GLN A 30 12.82 -6.45 13.54
N ARG A 31 14.13 -6.26 13.76
CA ARG A 31 14.76 -6.37 15.09
C ARG A 31 14.23 -5.32 16.07
N ALA A 32 13.81 -4.16 15.58
CA ALA A 32 13.17 -3.11 16.39
C ALA A 32 11.68 -3.41 16.71
N GLY A 33 11.12 -4.51 16.19
CA GLY A 33 9.76 -4.96 16.49
C GLY A 33 8.75 -4.75 15.36
N VAL A 34 9.14 -4.20 14.21
CA VAL A 34 8.27 -4.14 13.03
C VAL A 34 7.96 -5.57 12.58
N ASN A 35 6.67 -5.89 12.47
CA ASN A 35 6.22 -7.22 12.07
C ASN A 35 5.38 -7.20 10.78
N ARG A 36 5.11 -6.02 10.22
CA ARG A 36 4.52 -5.85 8.89
C ARG A 36 5.21 -4.72 8.12
N ILE A 37 5.51 -4.93 6.83
CA ILE A 37 6.07 -3.89 5.95
C ILE A 37 5.14 -3.68 4.75
N SER A 38 4.82 -2.44 4.43
CA SER A 38 4.12 -2.04 3.19
C SER A 38 5.10 -1.39 2.23
N ILE A 39 5.25 -1.94 1.02
CA ILE A 39 6.23 -1.47 0.05
C ILE A 39 5.50 -0.75 -1.08
N GLY A 40 5.80 0.54 -1.24
CA GLY A 40 5.34 1.35 -2.36
C GLY A 40 6.00 0.94 -3.68
N VAL A 41 5.42 -0.03 -4.39
CA VAL A 41 5.90 -0.45 -5.72
C VAL A 41 5.33 0.44 -6.83
N GLN A 42 4.02 0.64 -6.82
CA GLN A 42 3.17 1.38 -7.75
C GLN A 42 3.08 0.75 -9.15
N SER A 43 4.20 0.47 -9.79
CA SER A 43 4.26 -0.21 -11.09
C SER A 43 5.61 -0.92 -11.24
N PHE A 44 5.66 -1.96 -12.06
CA PHE A 44 6.91 -2.60 -12.50
C PHE A 44 7.35 -2.10 -13.89
N SER A 45 6.69 -1.08 -14.44
CA SER A 45 7.13 -0.37 -15.64
C SER A 45 7.99 0.84 -15.27
N GLU A 46 9.24 0.87 -15.77
CA GLU A 46 10.15 2.00 -15.57
C GLU A 46 9.56 3.31 -16.13
N GLU A 47 8.85 3.25 -17.26
CA GLU A 47 8.20 4.42 -17.85
C GLU A 47 7.11 4.97 -16.93
N LYS A 48 6.24 4.09 -16.40
CA LYS A 48 5.15 4.49 -15.51
C LYS A 48 5.70 5.05 -14.19
N LEU A 49 6.76 4.45 -13.64
CA LEU A 49 7.45 4.95 -12.45
C LEU A 49 8.03 6.36 -12.65
N LYS A 50 8.69 6.61 -13.79
CA LYS A 50 9.20 7.96 -14.14
C LYS A 50 8.07 8.98 -14.24
N ARG A 51 6.94 8.63 -14.87
CA ARG A 51 5.75 9.49 -14.96
C ARG A 51 5.16 9.80 -13.58
N LEU A 52 5.23 8.85 -12.66
CA LEU A 52 4.81 9.01 -11.26
C LEU A 52 5.84 9.79 -10.41
N GLY A 53 6.97 10.22 -10.98
CA GLY A 53 8.03 10.91 -10.25
C GLY A 53 8.76 10.02 -9.23
N ARG A 54 8.68 8.69 -9.40
CA ARG A 54 9.37 7.74 -8.52
C ARG A 54 10.86 7.70 -8.84
N ILE A 55 11.67 7.65 -7.79
CA ILE A 55 13.14 7.60 -7.87
C ILE A 55 13.67 6.16 -7.89
N HIS A 56 12.79 5.16 -7.75
CA HIS A 56 13.12 3.74 -7.83
C HIS A 56 12.70 3.15 -9.18
N GLY A 57 13.38 2.08 -9.58
CA GLY A 57 13.01 1.28 -10.75
C GLY A 57 12.36 -0.06 -10.36
N PRO A 58 12.00 -0.88 -11.37
CA PRO A 58 11.37 -2.17 -11.14
C PRO A 58 12.30 -3.19 -10.48
N GLN A 59 13.62 -3.06 -10.65
CA GLN A 59 14.58 -3.98 -10.03
C GLN A 59 14.70 -3.72 -8.52
N GLU A 60 14.69 -2.46 -8.10
CA GLU A 60 14.63 -2.08 -6.69
C GLU A 60 13.35 -2.59 -6.04
N ALA A 61 12.20 -2.44 -6.71
CA ALA A 61 10.91 -2.98 -6.24
C ALA A 61 10.96 -4.50 -6.04
N LYS A 62 11.47 -5.25 -7.02
CA LYS A 62 11.64 -6.71 -6.93
C LYS A 62 12.62 -7.10 -5.82
N ARG A 63 13.70 -6.34 -5.63
CA ARG A 63 14.68 -6.55 -4.56
C ARG A 63 14.03 -6.35 -3.19
N ALA A 64 13.33 -5.25 -2.99
CA ALA A 64 12.64 -4.94 -1.73
C ALA A 64 11.61 -6.02 -1.37
N ALA A 65 10.82 -6.48 -2.33
CA ALA A 65 9.87 -7.58 -2.13
C ALA A 65 10.56 -8.89 -1.71
N LYS A 66 11.65 -9.27 -2.38
CA LYS A 66 12.44 -10.46 -2.03
C LYS A 66 13.08 -10.36 -0.65
N LEU A 67 13.59 -9.17 -0.29
CA LEU A 67 14.12 -8.91 1.05
C LEU A 67 13.02 -9.10 2.10
N ALA A 68 11.87 -8.45 1.94
CA ALA A 68 10.74 -8.59 2.87
C ALA A 68 10.26 -10.04 2.99
N SER A 69 10.19 -10.77 1.88
CA SER A 69 9.80 -12.19 1.87
C SER A 69 10.80 -13.10 2.60
N GLY A 70 12.09 -12.73 2.66
CA GLY A 70 13.12 -13.48 3.37
C GLY A 70 13.16 -13.22 4.88
N LEU A 71 12.36 -12.27 5.38
CA LEU A 71 12.30 -11.94 6.80
C LEU A 71 11.19 -12.73 7.50
N GLY A 72 11.39 -12.99 8.79
CA GLY A 72 10.34 -13.53 9.68
C GLY A 72 9.28 -12.50 10.06
N LEU A 73 8.78 -11.72 9.10
CA LEU A 73 7.66 -10.80 9.29
C LEU A 73 6.35 -11.59 9.44
N ARG A 74 5.38 -11.03 10.16
CA ARG A 74 4.02 -11.56 10.18
C ARG A 74 3.35 -11.41 8.81
N SER A 75 3.63 -10.33 8.10
CA SER A 75 3.11 -10.08 6.75
C SER A 75 3.99 -9.05 6.02
N PHE A 76 3.88 -8.98 4.70
CA PHE A 76 4.31 -7.82 3.93
C PHE A 76 3.35 -7.55 2.79
N ASN A 77 3.33 -6.30 2.34
CA ASN A 77 2.43 -5.82 1.31
C ASN A 77 3.20 -5.17 0.17
N LEU A 78 2.68 -5.31 -1.05
CA LEU A 78 3.08 -4.47 -2.19
C LEU A 78 1.89 -3.59 -2.58
N ASP A 79 2.12 -2.28 -2.62
CA ASP A 79 1.14 -1.29 -3.08
C ASP A 79 1.31 -1.05 -4.58
N LEU A 80 0.28 -1.34 -5.38
CA LEU A 80 0.24 -1.16 -6.82
C LEU A 80 -0.88 -0.20 -7.25
N MET A 81 -0.62 0.57 -8.30
CA MET A 81 -1.58 1.47 -8.91
C MET A 81 -2.03 0.95 -10.27
N HIS A 82 -3.31 1.13 -10.61
CA HIS A 82 -3.83 0.98 -11.97
C HIS A 82 -4.52 2.26 -12.45
N GLY A 83 -4.85 2.34 -13.74
CA GLY A 83 -5.36 3.57 -14.34
C GLY A 83 -4.28 4.65 -14.46
N LEU A 84 -3.02 4.26 -14.61
CA LEU A 84 -1.90 5.19 -14.79
C LEU A 84 -1.98 5.89 -16.18
N PRO A 85 -1.32 7.05 -16.36
CA PRO A 85 -1.27 7.74 -17.64
C PRO A 85 -0.80 6.83 -18.79
N ASP A 86 -1.56 6.82 -19.88
CA ASP A 86 -1.35 5.97 -21.06
C ASP A 86 -1.21 4.47 -20.73
N GLN A 87 -1.77 3.98 -19.61
CA GLN A 87 -1.68 2.57 -19.23
C GLN A 87 -2.74 1.76 -19.97
N SER A 88 -2.27 0.79 -20.75
CA SER A 88 -3.13 -0.22 -21.37
C SER A 88 -3.54 -1.30 -20.35
N LEU A 89 -4.61 -2.03 -20.69
CA LEU A 89 -5.05 -3.22 -19.96
C LEU A 89 -3.90 -4.21 -19.72
N GLU A 90 -3.15 -4.54 -20.77
CA GLU A 90 -2.08 -5.54 -20.68
C GLU A 90 -0.91 -5.07 -19.81
N GLU A 91 -0.60 -3.76 -19.78
CA GLU A 91 0.39 -3.21 -18.85
C GLU A 91 -0.10 -3.29 -17.39
N ALA A 92 -1.36 -2.94 -17.13
CA ALA A 92 -1.94 -3.03 -15.79
C ALA A 92 -1.97 -4.48 -15.26
N LEU A 93 -2.39 -5.43 -16.11
CA LEU A 93 -2.34 -6.85 -15.78
C LEU A 93 -0.90 -7.37 -15.67
N GLY A 94 0.03 -6.85 -16.47
CA GLY A 94 1.46 -7.16 -16.39
C GLY A 94 2.09 -6.77 -15.05
N ASP A 95 1.67 -5.63 -14.47
CA ASP A 95 2.08 -5.23 -13.13
C ASP A 95 1.55 -6.19 -12.06
N LEU A 96 0.28 -6.57 -12.16
CA LEU A 96 -0.32 -7.56 -11.25
C LEU A 96 0.33 -8.94 -11.33
N ARG A 97 0.59 -9.45 -12.54
CA ARG A 97 1.25 -10.75 -12.73
C ARG A 97 2.62 -10.78 -12.05
N GLN A 98 3.41 -9.71 -12.21
CA GLN A 98 4.71 -9.58 -11.53
C GLN A 98 4.56 -9.51 -10.00
N ALA A 99 3.55 -8.80 -9.48
CA ALA A 99 3.27 -8.78 -8.05
C ALA A 99 2.92 -10.17 -7.52
N ILE A 100 2.08 -10.91 -8.24
CA ILE A 100 1.66 -12.28 -7.90
C ILE A 100 2.86 -13.23 -7.90
N GLU A 101 3.79 -13.11 -8.86
CA GLU A 101 5.02 -13.91 -8.90
C GLU A 101 5.93 -13.67 -7.70
N LEU A 102 5.98 -12.44 -7.18
CA LEU A 102 6.68 -12.11 -5.93
C LEU A 102 5.96 -12.64 -4.68
N ASN A 103 4.74 -13.16 -4.86
CA ASN A 103 3.99 -13.94 -3.90
C ASN A 103 3.78 -13.30 -2.51
N PRO A 104 3.53 -11.98 -2.40
CA PRO A 104 3.30 -11.35 -1.10
C PRO A 104 2.09 -11.96 -0.39
N PRO A 105 2.05 -11.94 0.95
CA PRO A 105 0.84 -12.31 1.69
C PRO A 105 -0.31 -11.32 1.49
N HIS A 106 0.00 -10.08 1.14
CA HIS A 106 -0.95 -8.97 1.00
C HIS A 106 -0.60 -8.09 -0.22
N LEU A 107 -1.63 -7.56 -0.87
CA LEU A 107 -1.54 -6.61 -1.98
C LEU A 107 -2.54 -5.47 -1.72
N SER A 108 -2.09 -4.24 -1.89
CA SER A 108 -3.00 -3.12 -2.12
C SER A 108 -2.96 -2.81 -3.61
N TRP A 109 -4.11 -2.81 -4.26
CA TRP A 109 -4.24 -2.53 -5.68
C TRP A 109 -5.40 -1.55 -5.88
N TYR A 110 -5.06 -0.34 -6.29
CA TYR A 110 -6.00 0.78 -6.32
C TYR A 110 -5.84 1.64 -7.57
N GLN A 111 -6.93 2.30 -7.96
CA GLN A 111 -6.92 3.23 -9.07
C GLN A 111 -6.15 4.50 -8.70
N LEU A 112 -5.36 5.04 -9.63
CA LEU A 112 -4.78 6.37 -9.50
C LEU A 112 -5.90 7.42 -9.43
N THR A 113 -5.96 8.14 -8.32
CA THR A 113 -6.81 9.34 -8.16
C THR A 113 -5.93 10.59 -8.30
N ILE A 114 -6.35 11.54 -9.13
CA ILE A 114 -5.65 12.82 -9.28
C ILE A 114 -6.12 13.79 -8.19
N GLU A 115 -5.23 14.09 -7.25
CA GLU A 115 -5.48 15.10 -6.23
C GLU A 115 -5.11 16.50 -6.74
N PRO A 116 -5.92 17.56 -6.47
CA PRO A 116 -5.72 18.91 -7.01
C PRO A 116 -4.34 19.52 -6.71
N ASN A 117 -3.73 19.14 -5.59
CA ASN A 117 -2.45 19.69 -5.12
C ASN A 117 -1.23 18.86 -5.56
N THR A 118 -1.37 17.96 -6.52
CA THR A 118 -0.26 17.12 -7.02
C THR A 118 0.27 17.61 -8.36
N LEU A 119 1.42 17.06 -8.79
CA LEU A 119 1.96 17.30 -10.13
C LEU A 119 0.90 17.05 -11.22
N PHE A 120 0.10 15.99 -11.07
CA PHE A 120 -1.02 15.68 -11.97
C PHE A 120 -2.21 16.63 -11.80
N GLY A 121 -2.46 17.18 -10.61
CA GLY A 121 -3.46 18.24 -10.44
C GLY A 121 -3.09 19.51 -11.22
N SER A 122 -1.81 19.85 -11.30
CA SER A 122 -1.33 21.03 -12.05
C SER A 122 -1.26 20.84 -13.57
N ARG A 123 -1.09 19.59 -14.03
CA ARG A 123 -1.03 19.19 -15.45
C ARG A 123 -1.68 17.81 -15.61
N PRO A 124 -3.02 17.75 -15.77
CA PRO A 124 -3.72 16.48 -15.81
C PRO A 124 -3.30 15.67 -17.05
N PRO A 125 -2.78 14.45 -16.88
CA PRO A 125 -2.57 13.54 -17.98
C PRO A 125 -3.91 13.03 -18.52
N VAL A 126 -3.90 12.49 -19.75
CA VAL A 126 -5.02 11.68 -20.23
C VAL A 126 -4.99 10.36 -19.44
N LEU A 127 -6.09 10.08 -18.74
CA LEU A 127 -6.33 8.82 -18.06
C LEU A 127 -7.18 7.90 -18.95
N PRO A 128 -7.15 6.58 -18.72
CA PRO A 128 -8.11 5.68 -19.35
C PRO A 128 -9.55 6.12 -19.05
N ASP A 129 -10.46 5.90 -19.99
CA ASP A 129 -11.89 6.15 -19.79
C ASP A 129 -12.51 5.11 -18.83
N ASP A 130 -13.75 5.36 -18.42
CA ASP A 130 -14.45 4.53 -17.43
C ASP A 130 -14.58 3.07 -17.89
N ASP A 131 -14.79 2.84 -19.19
CA ASP A 131 -14.89 1.48 -19.76
C ASP A 131 -13.54 0.75 -19.67
N ALA A 132 -12.44 1.41 -20.05
CA ALA A 132 -11.10 0.84 -19.93
C ALA A 132 -10.69 0.60 -18.46
N LEU A 133 -11.05 1.51 -17.55
CA LEU A 133 -10.82 1.34 -16.11
C LEU A 133 -11.61 0.15 -15.55
N TRP A 134 -12.85 -0.03 -16.00
CA TRP A 134 -13.69 -1.16 -15.62
C TRP A 134 -13.07 -2.49 -16.10
N ASP A 135 -12.64 -2.57 -17.37
CA ASP A 135 -11.99 -3.75 -17.93
C ASP A 135 -10.70 -4.12 -17.16
N ILE A 136 -9.90 -3.12 -16.79
CA ILE A 136 -8.71 -3.30 -15.95
C ILE A 136 -9.10 -3.89 -14.60
N PHE A 137 -10.06 -3.29 -13.92
CA PHE A 137 -10.49 -3.73 -12.60
C PHE A 137 -11.05 -5.15 -12.63
N GLU A 138 -11.98 -5.46 -13.54
CA GLU A 138 -12.64 -6.75 -13.63
C GLU A 138 -11.63 -7.87 -13.89
N GLN A 139 -10.76 -7.71 -14.88
CA GLN A 139 -9.77 -8.74 -15.23
C GLN A 139 -8.68 -8.88 -14.17
N GLY A 140 -8.25 -7.77 -13.56
CA GLY A 140 -7.27 -7.83 -12.47
C GLY A 140 -7.85 -8.46 -11.20
N HIS A 141 -9.14 -8.22 -10.89
CA HIS A 141 -9.84 -8.89 -9.80
C HIS A 141 -9.90 -10.41 -10.01
N GLN A 142 -10.25 -10.85 -11.22
CA GLN A 142 -10.25 -12.27 -11.59
C GLN A 142 -8.86 -12.89 -11.44
N LEU A 143 -7.81 -12.20 -11.89
CA LEU A 143 -6.43 -12.65 -11.80
C LEU A 143 -5.97 -12.80 -10.34
N LEU A 144 -6.26 -11.81 -9.48
CA LEU A 144 -5.93 -11.86 -8.05
C LEU A 144 -6.68 -12.99 -7.33
N THR A 145 -7.97 -13.15 -7.63
CA THR A 145 -8.79 -14.22 -7.04
C THR A 145 -8.29 -15.60 -7.46
N ALA A 146 -7.94 -15.78 -8.73
CA ALA A 146 -7.36 -17.02 -9.25
C ALA A 146 -5.99 -17.34 -8.61
N ALA A 147 -5.23 -16.31 -8.22
CA ALA A 147 -3.97 -16.44 -7.48
C ALA A 147 -4.15 -16.69 -5.97
N GLY A 148 -5.39 -16.78 -5.48
CA GLY A 148 -5.71 -17.12 -4.08
C GLY A 148 -5.78 -15.93 -3.13
N TYR A 149 -5.81 -14.70 -3.65
CA TYR A 149 -6.08 -13.52 -2.83
C TYR A 149 -7.59 -13.30 -2.67
N GLN A 150 -7.98 -12.78 -1.51
CA GLN A 150 -9.35 -12.39 -1.21
C GLN A 150 -9.41 -10.87 -1.05
N GLN A 151 -10.29 -10.23 -1.84
CA GLN A 151 -10.63 -8.83 -1.61
C GLN A 151 -11.42 -8.74 -0.29
N TYR A 152 -10.91 -7.97 0.67
CA TYR A 152 -11.58 -7.78 1.96
C TYR A 152 -12.00 -6.32 2.21
N GLU A 153 -11.54 -5.41 1.36
CA GLU A 153 -11.98 -4.03 1.22
C GLU A 153 -11.68 -3.53 -0.20
N THR A 154 -12.10 -2.32 -0.55
CA THR A 154 -12.04 -1.77 -1.92
C THR A 154 -10.69 -1.96 -2.62
N SER A 155 -9.59 -1.68 -1.92
CA SER A 155 -8.23 -1.66 -2.45
C SER A 155 -7.33 -2.81 -1.95
N ALA A 156 -7.72 -3.55 -0.92
CA ALA A 156 -6.85 -4.58 -0.35
C ALA A 156 -7.31 -6.01 -0.61
N TYR A 157 -6.29 -6.79 -0.97
CA TYR A 157 -6.33 -8.19 -1.29
C TYR A 157 -5.33 -8.91 -0.39
N ALA A 158 -5.77 -9.96 0.29
CA ALA A 158 -4.88 -10.74 1.15
C ALA A 158 -5.11 -12.22 0.95
N LYS A 159 -4.06 -13.02 1.16
CA LYS A 159 -4.24 -14.44 1.39
C LYS A 159 -4.99 -14.65 2.72
N PRO A 160 -5.72 -15.76 2.89
CA PRO A 160 -6.43 -16.04 4.13
C PRO A 160 -5.51 -15.92 5.35
N GLY A 161 -5.91 -15.10 6.33
CA GLY A 161 -5.18 -14.86 7.57
C GLY A 161 -4.16 -13.71 7.55
N TYR A 162 -3.97 -13.04 6.41
CA TYR A 162 -3.00 -11.96 6.25
C TYR A 162 -3.63 -10.57 6.09
N GLN A 163 -4.93 -10.42 6.38
CA GLN A 163 -5.60 -9.12 6.34
C GLN A 163 -4.92 -8.13 7.30
N CYS A 164 -4.70 -6.90 6.81
CA CYS A 164 -4.12 -5.81 7.60
C CYS A 164 -5.07 -5.42 8.74
N GLN A 165 -4.59 -5.50 9.98
CA GLN A 165 -5.41 -5.17 11.14
C GLN A 165 -5.76 -3.68 11.16
N HIS A 166 -4.83 -2.82 10.74
CA HIS A 166 -5.09 -1.39 10.62
C HIS A 166 -6.22 -1.09 9.61
N ASN A 167 -6.18 -1.67 8.40
CA ASN A 167 -7.22 -1.45 7.40
C ASN A 167 -8.59 -1.94 7.91
N LEU A 168 -8.65 -3.13 8.51
CA LEU A 168 -9.90 -3.66 9.07
C LEU A 168 -10.44 -2.75 10.18
N ASN A 169 -9.57 -2.21 11.03
CA ASN A 169 -9.97 -1.28 12.09
C ASN A 169 -10.54 0.02 11.50
N TYR A 170 -9.87 0.59 10.49
CA TYR A 170 -10.34 1.79 9.79
C TYR A 170 -11.72 1.56 9.16
N TRP A 171 -11.91 0.46 8.41
CA TRP A 171 -13.18 0.12 7.77
C TRP A 171 -14.30 -0.28 8.75
N ARG A 172 -13.95 -0.66 9.98
CA ARG A 172 -14.91 -0.95 11.06
C ARG A 172 -15.16 0.25 11.97
N PHE A 173 -14.61 1.42 11.63
CA PHE A 173 -14.69 2.64 12.43
C PHE A 173 -14.17 2.44 13.87
N GLY A 174 -13.14 1.61 14.03
CA GLY A 174 -12.49 1.43 15.33
C GLY A 174 -11.54 2.59 15.64
N ASP A 175 -11.31 2.85 16.93
CA ASP A 175 -10.43 3.92 17.39
C ASP A 175 -9.01 3.78 16.82
N TYR A 176 -8.42 4.88 16.37
CA TYR A 176 -7.01 4.94 16.00
C TYR A 176 -6.39 6.28 16.41
N ILE A 177 -5.11 6.24 16.76
CA ILE A 177 -4.34 7.43 17.11
C ILE A 177 -3.29 7.64 16.02
N GLY A 178 -3.51 8.63 15.17
CA GLY A 178 -2.50 9.16 14.27
C GLY A 178 -1.51 10.05 15.01
N ILE A 179 -0.21 9.80 14.85
CA ILE A 179 0.88 10.65 15.39
C ILE A 179 1.86 10.93 14.25
N GLY A 180 1.95 12.18 13.79
CA GLY A 180 2.85 12.59 12.71
C GLY A 180 2.36 13.83 11.96
N CYS A 181 3.24 14.44 11.16
CA CYS A 181 2.89 15.57 10.29
C CYS A 181 2.06 15.04 9.10
N GLY A 182 0.74 15.04 9.24
CA GLY A 182 -0.22 14.52 8.23
C GLY A 182 -1.16 13.42 8.74
N ALA A 183 -1.07 13.04 10.02
CA ALA A 183 -1.92 12.00 10.57
C ALA A 183 -3.33 12.55 10.87
N HIS A 184 -4.36 11.94 10.27
CA HIS A 184 -5.76 12.15 10.66
C HIS A 184 -6.08 11.36 11.94
N ARG A 185 -7.04 11.85 12.74
CA ARG A 185 -7.52 11.20 13.97
C ARG A 185 -9.04 11.20 13.93
N GLU A 186 -9.64 10.04 14.15
CA GLU A 186 -11.07 9.89 14.47
C GLU A 186 -11.17 9.27 15.87
N SER A 187 -12.09 9.76 16.72
CA SER A 187 -12.27 9.24 18.08
C SER A 187 -13.71 9.36 18.55
N ASP A 188 -14.30 8.24 18.99
CA ASP A 188 -15.68 8.20 19.52
C ASP A 188 -15.79 8.54 21.03
N LEU A 189 -14.73 9.10 21.62
CA LEU A 189 -14.74 9.50 23.04
C LEU A 189 -15.42 10.87 23.22
N PRO A 190 -16.54 10.97 23.98
CA PRO A 190 -17.13 12.26 24.27
C PRO A 190 -16.19 13.08 25.18
N GLY A 191 -15.73 14.24 24.71
CA GLY A 191 -15.15 15.28 25.58
C GLY A 191 -13.86 15.99 25.17
N TRP A 192 -13.38 15.88 23.93
CA TRP A 192 -12.15 16.59 23.51
C TRP A 192 -12.44 17.78 22.60
N ALA A 193 -12.81 18.91 23.20
CA ALA A 193 -12.46 20.22 22.65
C ALA A 193 -11.25 20.73 23.43
N HIS A 194 -10.19 21.19 22.74
CA HIS A 194 -9.53 22.48 22.98
C HIS A 194 -8.15 22.59 22.29
N SER A 195 -8.07 23.62 21.43
CA SER A 195 -7.08 24.68 21.37
C SER A 195 -5.58 24.32 21.29
N ALA A 196 -5.02 24.41 20.09
CA ALA A 196 -3.59 24.62 19.89
C ALA A 196 -3.25 26.11 20.12
N TYR A 197 -2.39 26.38 21.11
CA TYR A 197 -1.56 27.59 21.17
C TYR A 197 -0.10 27.16 20.99
N HIS A 198 0.58 27.92 20.11
CA HIS A 198 1.99 27.92 19.69
C HIS A 198 2.47 26.81 18.75
#